data_AF-A0A6A4H9B8-F1
#
_entry.id   AF-A0A6A4H9B8-F1
#
_cell.length_a   1.000
_cell.length_b   1.000
_cell.length_c   1.000
_cell.angle_alpha   90.00
_cell.angle_beta   90.00
_cell.angle_gamma   90.00
#
_symmetry.space_group_name_H-M   'P 1'
#
loop_
_entity.id
_entity.type
_entity.pdbx_description
1 polymer ?
#
loop_
_entity_poly.entity_id
_entity_poly.type
_entity_poly.pdbx_seq_one_letter_code
_entity_poly.pdbx_strand_id
1 'polypeptide(L)'
;CNILITDDGVPVLSDIGLSQLATPPDWTIPSDDGTRWMAPEVMDPRSAANLNLECPTTPLSDVYSFGMSYARGMFIKVYTGNVPFSARRFYGGVVLDVMRGIRPSRPNLESCPNLKDELWHIIQSCWTHDPFQRREYPISR
;
A
#
# COMPACT_ATOMS: atom_id res chain seq x y z
N CYS A 1 -4.14 4.45 -4.48
CA CYS A 1 -5.26 4.49 -3.52
C CYS A 1 -6.05 5.74 -3.83
N ASN A 2 -7.33 5.56 -4.15
CA ASN A 2 -8.16 6.58 -4.75
C ASN A 2 -9.23 6.96 -3.73
N ILE A 3 -8.80 7.59 -2.64
CA ILE A 3 -9.69 8.07 -1.58
C ILE A 3 -9.85 9.57 -1.77
N LEU A 4 -11.07 10.01 -2.08
CA LEU A 4 -11.47 11.41 -2.11
C LEU A 4 -12.14 11.76 -0.79
N ILE A 5 -12.11 13.04 -0.41
CA ILE A 5 -12.82 13.55 0.76
C ILE A 5 -13.94 14.43 0.24
N THR A 6 -15.19 14.14 0.64
CA THR A 6 -16.33 15.01 0.32
C THR A 6 -16.26 16.31 1.10
N ASP A 7 -17.05 17.32 0.70
CA ASP A 7 -17.13 18.60 1.42
C ASP A 7 -17.56 18.44 2.89
N ASP A 8 -18.29 17.36 3.19
CA ASP A 8 -18.71 16.97 4.54
C ASP A 8 -17.63 16.22 5.34
N GLY A 9 -16.41 16.09 4.79
CA GLY A 9 -15.30 15.40 5.44
C GLY A 9 -15.39 13.88 5.42
N VAL A 10 -16.28 13.30 4.60
CA VAL A 10 -16.48 11.85 4.50
C VAL A 10 -15.50 11.28 3.46
N PRO A 11 -14.68 10.27 3.83
CA PRO A 11 -13.83 9.59 2.86
C PRO A 11 -14.66 8.70 1.93
N VAL A 12 -14.47 8.85 0.62
CA VAL A 12 -15.13 8.06 -0.43
C VAL A 12 -14.10 7.47 -1.39
N LEU A 13 -14.35 6.28 -1.91
CA LEU A 13 -13.48 5.61 -2.89
C LEU A 13 -13.84 6.08 -4.31
N SER A 14 -12.83 6.38 -5.13
CA SER A 14 -12.93 6.68 -6.56
C SER A 14 -12.18 5.65 -7.41
N ASP A 15 -12.37 5.69 -8.74
CA ASP A 15 -11.65 4.86 -9.72
C ASP A 15 -11.76 3.33 -9.54
N ILE A 16 -12.93 2.84 -9.11
CA ILE A 16 -13.22 1.40 -8.97
C ILE A 16 -13.19 0.67 -10.34
N GLY A 17 -13.26 1.41 -11.46
CA GLY A 17 -13.32 0.88 -12.83
C GLY A 17 -12.02 0.31 -13.42
N LEU A 18 -10.87 0.49 -12.76
CA LEU A 18 -9.59 -0.05 -13.25
C LEU A 18 -9.33 -1.51 -12.81
N SER A 19 -10.17 -2.06 -11.93
CA SER A 19 -10.03 -3.40 -11.34
C SER A 19 -10.31 -4.56 -12.30
N GLN A 20 -10.95 -4.30 -13.44
CA GLN A 20 -11.42 -5.33 -14.38
C GLN A 20 -10.63 -5.38 -15.71
N LEU A 21 -9.59 -4.57 -15.88
CA LEU A 21 -8.75 -4.68 -17.05
C LEU A 21 -7.82 -5.88 -16.89
N ALA A 22 -8.08 -6.91 -17.70
CA ALA A 22 -7.16 -8.03 -17.88
C ALA A 22 -5.77 -7.46 -18.17
N THR A 23 -4.84 -7.71 -17.25
CA THR A 23 -3.45 -7.31 -17.43
C THR A 23 -2.89 -8.14 -18.59
N PRO A 24 -2.26 -7.52 -19.61
CA PRO A 24 -1.65 -8.27 -20.69
C PRO A 24 -0.64 -9.29 -20.13
N PRO A 25 -0.42 -10.42 -20.83
CA PRO A 25 0.38 -11.56 -20.36
C PRO A 25 1.82 -11.19 -19.97
N ASP A 26 2.31 -10.06 -20.48
CA ASP A 26 3.62 -9.50 -20.15
C ASP A 26 3.49 -8.55 -18.96
N TRP A 27 3.54 -9.12 -17.75
CA TRP A 27 3.48 -8.41 -16.47
C TRP A 27 4.45 -7.22 -16.42
N THR A 28 3.94 -6.05 -16.77
CA THR A 28 4.72 -4.82 -16.75
C THR A 28 4.36 -4.07 -15.48
N ILE A 29 5.26 -4.08 -14.50
CA ILE A 29 5.13 -3.21 -13.33
C ILE A 29 5.20 -1.76 -13.86
N PRO A 30 4.16 -0.93 -13.65
CA PRO A 30 4.21 0.47 -14.03
C PRO A 30 5.41 1.12 -13.37
N SER A 31 6.28 1.75 -14.15
CA SER A 31 7.43 2.51 -13.64
C SER A 31 7.01 3.94 -13.30
N ASP A 32 6.01 4.06 -12.42
CA ASP A 32 5.40 5.32 -12.01
C ASP A 32 5.25 5.39 -10.48
N ASP A 33 4.62 6.45 -9.98
CA ASP A 33 4.43 6.62 -8.55
C ASP A 33 3.50 5.58 -7.91
N GLY A 34 2.74 4.82 -8.71
CA GLY A 34 1.93 3.69 -8.30
C GLY A 34 2.76 2.56 -7.70
N THR A 35 4.01 2.34 -8.17
CA THR A 35 4.87 1.25 -7.68
C THR A 35 5.08 1.29 -6.16
N ARG A 36 5.08 2.50 -5.57
CA ARG A 36 5.31 2.70 -4.13
C ARG A 36 4.16 2.20 -3.26
N TRP A 37 2.99 1.97 -3.86
CA TRP A 37 1.77 1.50 -3.20
C TRP A 37 1.50 0.03 -3.41
N MET A 38 2.16 -0.59 -4.40
CA MET A 38 1.89 -1.97 -4.78
C MET A 38 2.35 -2.97 -3.71
N ALA A 39 1.55 -4.00 -3.52
CA ALA A 39 1.87 -5.11 -2.63
C ALA A 39 2.96 -6.00 -3.24
N PRO A 40 3.77 -6.69 -2.42
CA PRO A 40 4.88 -7.50 -2.92
C PRO A 40 4.44 -8.60 -3.91
N GLU A 41 3.33 -9.28 -3.65
CA GLU A 41 2.78 -10.31 -4.52
C GLU A 41 2.29 -9.78 -5.88
N VAL A 42 1.99 -8.48 -5.98
CA VAL A 42 1.66 -7.83 -7.25
C VAL A 42 2.94 -7.53 -8.05
N MET A 43 4.08 -7.39 -7.38
CA MET A 43 5.38 -7.14 -8.01
C MET A 43 6.13 -8.42 -8.42
N ASP A 44 5.77 -9.60 -7.89
CA ASP A 44 6.44 -10.88 -8.20
C ASP A 44 5.63 -11.68 -9.23
N PRO A 45 6.13 -11.83 -10.48
CA PRO A 45 5.54 -12.66 -11.55
C PRO A 45 5.19 -14.08 -11.14
N ARG A 46 5.88 -14.63 -10.16
CA ARG A 46 5.69 -16.00 -9.69
C ARG A 46 4.53 -16.11 -8.72
N SER A 47 4.09 -15.02 -8.11
CA SER A 47 3.06 -15.05 -7.07
C SER A 47 1.68 -15.42 -7.61
N ALA A 48 1.23 -14.90 -8.76
CA ALA A 48 -0.07 -15.34 -9.30
C ALA A 48 -0.04 -16.79 -9.79
N ALA A 49 1.08 -17.23 -10.39
CA ALA A 49 1.26 -18.62 -10.80
C ALA A 49 1.21 -19.59 -9.61
N ASN A 50 1.79 -19.20 -8.47
CA ASN A 50 1.76 -19.99 -7.24
C ASN A 50 0.41 -19.93 -6.52
N LEU A 51 -0.39 -18.88 -6.74
CA LEU A 51 -1.68 -18.66 -6.07
C LEU A 51 -2.89 -19.01 -6.95
N ASN A 52 -2.69 -19.52 -8.18
CA ASN A 52 -3.74 -19.77 -9.18
C ASN A 52 -4.69 -18.58 -9.38
N LEU A 53 -4.17 -17.36 -9.31
CA LEU A 53 -4.99 -16.15 -9.43
C LEU A 53 -5.10 -15.73 -10.90
N GLU A 54 -6.33 -15.47 -11.36
CA GLU A 54 -6.58 -14.88 -12.69
C GLU A 54 -6.04 -13.44 -12.79
N CYS A 55 -5.86 -12.76 -11.65
CA CYS A 55 -5.32 -11.42 -11.56
C CYS A 55 -4.37 -11.28 -10.35
N PRO A 56 -3.19 -10.64 -10.50
CA PRO A 56 -2.27 -10.45 -9.38
C PRO A 56 -2.81 -9.48 -8.31
N THR A 57 -3.76 -8.61 -8.65
CA THR A 57 -4.41 -7.73 -7.67
C THR A 57 -5.56 -8.46 -6.99
N THR A 58 -5.49 -8.53 -5.66
CA THR A 58 -6.48 -9.17 -4.77
C THR A 58 -6.96 -8.18 -3.70
N PRO A 59 -8.06 -8.46 -2.99
CA PRO A 59 -8.45 -7.66 -1.82
C PRO A 59 -7.32 -7.48 -0.80
N LEU A 60 -6.48 -8.50 -0.61
CA LEU A 60 -5.31 -8.42 0.29
C LEU A 60 -4.23 -7.47 -0.22
N SER A 61 -4.11 -7.28 -1.54
CA SER A 61 -3.23 -6.28 -2.15
C SER A 61 -3.76 -4.85 -1.98
N ASP A 62 -5.09 -4.68 -1.91
CA ASP A 62 -5.72 -3.39 -1.59
C ASP A 62 -5.50 -3.03 -0.12
N VAL A 63 -5.57 -3.99 0.80
CA VAL A 63 -5.24 -3.80 2.22
C VAL A 63 -3.80 -3.30 2.38
N TYR A 64 -2.86 -3.84 1.61
CA TYR A 64 -1.48 -3.35 1.60
C TYR A 64 -1.40 -1.90 1.12
N SER A 65 -2.03 -1.59 -0.01
CA SER A 65 -2.05 -0.25 -0.61
C SER A 65 -2.67 0.78 0.34
N PHE A 66 -3.69 0.36 1.10
CA PHE A 66 -4.34 1.15 2.14
C PHE A 66 -3.38 1.46 3.29
N GLY A 67 -2.68 0.45 3.84
CA GLY A 67 -1.69 0.65 4.90
C GLY A 67 -0.57 1.62 4.50
N MET A 68 -0.06 1.47 3.27
CA MET A 68 0.95 2.40 2.73
C MET A 68 0.41 3.84 2.57
N SER A 69 -0.86 4.00 2.20
CA SER A 69 -1.51 5.31 2.06
C SER A 69 -1.70 6.01 3.41
N TYR A 70 -2.05 5.27 4.46
CA TYR A 70 -2.07 5.81 5.83
C TYR A 70 -0.69 6.28 6.27
N ALA A 71 0.34 5.47 6.03
CA ALA A 71 1.70 5.88 6.32
C ALA A 71 2.11 7.14 5.56
N ARG A 72 1.74 7.27 4.28
CA ARG A 72 1.93 8.53 3.51
C ARG A 72 1.28 9.72 4.19
N GLY A 73 0.00 9.61 4.56
CA GLY A 73 -0.72 10.70 5.22
C GLY A 73 -0.02 11.16 6.50
N MET A 74 0.62 10.23 7.20
CA MET A 74 1.43 10.53 8.38
C MET A 74 2.74 11.21 7.99
N PHE A 75 3.48 10.72 6.99
CA PHE A 75 4.69 11.41 6.50
C PHE A 75 4.38 12.83 6.03
N ILE A 76 3.26 13.06 5.34
CA ILE A 76 2.83 14.40 4.91
C ILE A 76 2.65 15.34 6.11
N LYS A 77 2.00 14.88 7.20
CA LYS A 77 1.79 15.66 8.43
C LYS A 77 3.08 15.92 9.21
N VAL A 78 4.05 15.01 9.11
CA VAL A 78 5.25 14.93 9.96
C VAL A 78 6.43 15.67 9.32
N TYR A 79 6.68 15.43 8.03
CA TYR A 79 7.77 16.02 7.29
C TYR A 79 7.38 16.11 5.80
N THR A 80 7.40 17.33 5.25
CA THR A 80 7.79 17.59 3.84
C THR A 80 6.87 17.14 2.69
N GLY A 81 5.65 16.64 2.92
CA GLY A 81 4.78 16.22 1.80
C GLY A 81 5.25 14.96 1.06
N ASN A 82 6.19 14.21 1.66
CA ASN A 82 6.91 13.13 1.02
C ASN A 82 6.12 11.81 0.99
N VAL A 83 6.29 11.06 -0.10
CA VAL A 83 5.74 9.70 -0.26
C VAL A 83 6.63 8.64 0.44
N PRO A 84 6.11 7.45 0.77
CA PRO A 84 6.89 6.29 1.14
C PRO A 84 8.00 5.99 0.16
N PHE A 85 9.15 5.62 0.72
CA PHE A 85 10.39 5.46 -0.02
C PHE A 85 10.83 6.71 -0.79
N SER A 86 10.45 7.93 -0.38
CA SER A 86 10.87 9.20 -0.99
C SER A 86 12.39 9.34 -1.13
N ALA A 87 13.17 8.71 -0.24
CA ALA A 87 14.63 8.63 -0.35
C ALA A 87 15.14 7.84 -1.58
N ARG A 88 14.29 7.02 -2.21
CA ARG A 88 14.62 6.25 -3.42
C ARG A 88 14.22 7.02 -4.66
N ARG A 89 15.23 7.45 -5.42
CA ARG A 89 15.08 8.11 -6.73
C ARG A 89 14.52 7.19 -7.81
N PHE A 90 14.89 5.90 -7.79
CA PHE A 90 14.52 4.94 -8.83
C PHE A 90 13.53 3.90 -8.32
N TYR A 91 12.50 3.60 -9.12
CA TYR A 91 11.44 2.65 -8.78
C TYR A 91 11.97 1.23 -8.56
N GLY A 92 13.00 0.80 -9.30
CA GLY A 92 13.64 -0.51 -9.07
C GLY A 92 14.21 -0.67 -7.65
N GLY A 93 14.69 0.41 -7.03
CA GLY A 93 15.14 0.39 -5.65
C GLY A 93 13.98 0.23 -4.66
N VAL A 94 12.82 0.81 -4.96
CA VAL A 94 11.59 0.63 -4.18
C VAL A 94 11.11 -0.81 -4.26
N VAL A 95 11.06 -1.39 -5.47
CA VAL A 95 10.69 -2.79 -5.68
C VAL A 95 11.61 -3.71 -4.88
N LEU A 96 12.93 -3.52 -4.97
CA LEU A 96 13.90 -4.32 -4.23
C LEU A 96 13.71 -4.22 -2.71
N ASP A 97 13.48 -3.01 -2.19
CA ASP A 97 13.24 -2.80 -0.76
C ASP A 97 11.95 -3.48 -0.31
N VAL A 98 10.85 -3.33 -1.07
CA VAL A 98 9.55 -3.96 -0.78
C VAL A 98 9.67 -5.48 -0.79
N MET A 99 10.36 -6.04 -1.78
CA MET A 99 10.68 -7.48 -1.90
C MET A 99 11.51 -8.00 -0.73
N ARG A 100 12.42 -7.19 -0.19
CA ARG A 100 13.21 -7.51 1.00
C ARG A 100 12.45 -7.34 2.31
N GLY A 101 11.16 -6.98 2.26
CA GLY A 101 10.36 -6.73 3.45
C GLY A 101 10.65 -5.39 4.13
N ILE A 102 11.43 -4.51 3.50
CA ILE A 102 11.68 -3.18 4.03
C ILE A 102 10.39 -2.37 3.95
N ARG A 103 10.07 -1.63 5.00
CA ARG A 103 8.89 -0.78 5.13
C ARG A 103 9.28 0.59 5.65
N PRO A 104 8.45 1.63 5.46
CA PRO A 104 8.70 2.95 6.01
C PRO A 104 8.84 2.90 7.53
N SER A 105 9.83 3.60 8.07
CA SER A 105 10.02 3.70 9.52
C SER A 105 8.90 4.49 10.19
N ARG A 106 8.58 4.15 11.44
CA ARG A 106 7.60 4.92 12.22
C ARG A 106 8.07 6.38 12.35
N PRO A 107 7.22 7.37 12.01
CA PRO A 107 7.57 8.77 12.24
C PRO A 107 7.67 9.07 13.74
N ASN A 108 8.50 10.06 14.10
CA ASN A 108 8.65 10.50 15.49
C ASN A 108 7.30 10.99 16.05
N LEU A 109 7.02 10.65 17.32
CA LEU A 109 5.82 11.07 18.04
C LEU A 109 5.74 12.59 18.19
N GLU A 110 6.87 13.29 18.27
CA GLU A 110 6.88 14.77 18.32
C GLU A 110 6.26 15.39 17.06
N SER A 111 6.44 14.74 15.91
CA SER A 111 5.88 15.18 14.63
C SER A 111 4.49 14.59 14.37
N CYS A 112 4.12 13.51 15.07
CA CYS A 112 2.85 12.81 14.92
C CYS A 112 2.28 12.41 16.30
N PRO A 113 1.89 13.38 17.14
CA PRO A 113 1.47 13.10 18.53
C PRO A 113 0.19 12.27 18.59
N ASN A 114 -0.62 12.30 17.53
CA ASN A 114 -1.83 11.50 17.41
C ASN A 114 -1.57 10.05 16.92
N LEU A 115 -0.33 9.71 16.55
CA LEU A 115 0.03 8.35 16.18
C LEU A 115 0.22 7.49 17.43
N LYS A 116 -0.89 6.93 17.91
CA LYS A 116 -0.87 5.91 18.95
C LYS A 116 -0.23 4.62 18.45
N ASP A 117 0.34 3.85 19.36
CA ASP A 117 0.93 2.53 19.08
C ASP A 117 -0.07 1.59 18.40
N GLU A 118 -1.34 1.62 18.84
CA GLU A 118 -2.43 0.83 18.27
C GLU A 118 -2.63 1.11 16.78
N LEU A 119 -2.67 2.39 16.38
CA LEU A 119 -2.84 2.77 14.99
C LEU A 119 -1.61 2.37 14.15
N TRP A 120 -0.41 2.50 14.72
CA TRP A 120 0.80 2.02 14.07
C TRP A 120 0.80 0.50 13.86
N HIS A 121 0.34 -0.28 14.86
CA HIS A 121 0.19 -1.72 14.73
C HIS A 121 -0.84 -2.12 13.67
N ILE A 122 -1.94 -1.36 13.55
CA ILE A 122 -2.92 -1.57 12.48
C ILE A 122 -2.25 -1.36 11.11
N ILE A 123 -1.56 -0.23 10.91
CA ILE A 123 -0.82 0.04 9.67
C ILE A 123 0.18 -1.07 9.38
N GLN A 124 0.90 -1.55 10.41
CA GLN A 124 1.85 -2.64 10.27
C GLN A 124 1.20 -3.95 9.82
N SER A 125 0.01 -4.25 10.34
CA SER A 125 -0.76 -5.43 9.96
C SER A 125 -1.25 -5.36 8.52
N CYS A 126 -1.58 -4.16 8.01
CA CYS A 126 -2.04 -3.97 6.65
C CYS A 126 -0.93 -4.20 5.61
N TRP A 127 0.32 -3.85 5.89
CA TRP A 127 1.44 -3.99 4.94
C TRP A 127 2.36 -5.20 5.18
N THR A 128 1.90 -6.18 5.96
CA THR A 128 2.61 -7.45 6.19
C THR A 128 3.02 -8.08 4.87
N HIS A 129 4.22 -8.69 4.81
CA HIS A 129 4.74 -9.21 3.56
C HIS A 129 3.86 -10.35 3.01
N ASP A 130 3.56 -11.35 3.83
CA ASP A 130 2.63 -12.43 3.48
C ASP A 130 1.19 -11.89 3.42
N PRO A 131 0.49 -11.98 2.26
CA PRO A 131 -0.89 -11.52 2.12
C PRO A 131 -1.84 -12.23 3.08
N PHE A 132 -1.65 -13.52 3.39
CA PHE A 132 -2.54 -14.28 4.27
C PHE A 132 -2.38 -13.93 5.76
N GLN A 133 -1.28 -13.25 6.11
CA GLN A 133 -1.04 -12.72 7.45
C GLN A 133 -1.46 -11.26 7.60
N ARG A 134 -1.90 -10.60 6.51
CA ARG A 134 -2.53 -9.29 6.60
C ARG A 134 -3.90 -9.50 7.23
N ARG A 135 -4.10 -8.97 8.44
CA ARG A 135 -5.41 -9.06 9.08
C ARG A 135 -6.41 -8.25 8.27
N GLU A 136 -7.39 -8.93 7.68
CA GLU A 136 -8.69 -8.32 7.47
C GLU A 136 -9.31 -8.11 8.87
N TYR A 137 -9.48 -6.86 9.28
CA TYR A 137 -10.37 -6.61 10.40
C TYR A 137 -11.79 -6.93 9.91
N PRO A 138 -12.51 -7.89 10.51
CA PRO A 138 -13.92 -8.04 10.23
C PRO A 138 -14.57 -6.72 10.66
N ILE A 139 -15.14 -6.00 9.69
CA ILE A 139 -15.95 -4.82 9.97
C ILE A 139 -17.18 -5.35 10.72
N SER A 140 -17.13 -5.34 12.04
CA SER A 140 -18.29 -5.65 12.87
C SER A 140 -19.34 -4.58 12.60
N ARG A 141 -20.44 -5.01 11.99
CA ARG A 141 -21.66 -4.21 11.73
C ARG A 141 -22.26 -3.70 13.02
#